data_AF-A0A1I5CQU9-F1
#
_entry.id   AF-A0A1I5CQU9-F1
#
_cell.length_a   1.000
_cell.length_b   1.000
_cell.length_c   1.000
_cell.angle_alpha   90.00
_cell.angle_beta   90.00
_cell.angle_gamma   90.00
#
_symmetry.space_group_name_H-M   'P 1'
#
loop_
_entity.id
_entity.type
_entity.pdbx_description
1 polymer ?
#
loop_
_entity_poly.entity_id
_entity_poly.type
_entity_poly.pdbx_seq_one_letter_code
_entity_poly.pdbx_strand_id
1 'polypeptide(L)'
;MIDLSSNILSFAGAGSVTAIALAALLLRVSLGGLFLAHAYLKYFIFTPKGAAGFFASLGVPGWFAYLTIAAETLGGIALIVGFQTSLVALLLIPTLLGATILAHAKNGFWFTNENGGWEYPAFWTIALFVQVLLGSGALALTA
;
A
#
# COMPACT_ATOMS: atom_id res chain seq x y z
N MET A 1 -25.51 34.59 -16.10
CA MET A 1 -25.76 33.77 -14.90
C MET A 1 -24.50 32.94 -14.68
N ILE A 2 -23.68 33.29 -13.68
CA ILE A 2 -22.46 32.52 -13.36
C ILE A 2 -22.93 31.30 -12.57
N ASP A 3 -22.57 30.10 -13.03
CA ASP A 3 -22.84 28.87 -12.29
C ASP A 3 -21.99 28.86 -11.01
N LEU A 4 -22.65 28.97 -9.86
CA LEU A 4 -21.99 28.96 -8.54
C LEU A 4 -21.67 27.53 -8.05
N SER A 5 -22.00 26.49 -8.83
CA SER A 5 -21.66 25.10 -8.51
C SER A 5 -20.25 24.70 -8.94
N SER A 6 -19.60 25.45 -9.83
CA SER A 6 -18.22 25.22 -10.25
C SER A 6 -17.25 25.78 -9.20
N ASN A 7 -16.73 24.91 -8.33
CA ASN A 7 -15.62 25.29 -7.46
C ASN A 7 -14.33 25.46 -8.29
N ILE A 8 -13.37 26.22 -7.76
CA ILE A 8 -12.10 26.53 -8.45
C ILE A 8 -11.30 25.28 -8.85
N LEU A 9 -11.52 24.14 -8.16
CA LEU A 9 -10.88 22.87 -8.45
C LEU A 9 -11.41 22.26 -9.76
N SER A 10 -12.72 22.39 -10.03
CA SER A 10 -13.32 21.93 -11.29
C SER A 10 -12.82 22.72 -12.50
N PHE A 11 -12.59 24.04 -12.33
CA PHE A 11 -11.98 24.88 -13.36
C PHE A 11 -10.52 24.52 -13.61
N ALA A 12 -9.78 24.12 -12.57
CA ALA A 12 -8.42 23.59 -12.68
C ALA A 12 -8.38 22.14 -13.23
N GLY A 13 -9.51 21.56 -13.61
CA GLY A 13 -9.60 20.22 -14.19
C GLY A 13 -9.54 19.07 -13.17
N ALA A 14 -9.63 19.36 -11.87
CA ALA A 14 -9.76 18.33 -10.85
C ALA A 14 -11.07 17.56 -11.03
N GLY A 15 -11.02 16.24 -10.91
CA GLY A 15 -12.17 15.36 -11.18
C GLY A 15 -12.42 15.07 -12.66
N SER A 16 -11.65 15.66 -13.60
CA SER A 16 -11.66 15.21 -14.99
C SER A 16 -11.18 13.76 -15.12
N VAL A 17 -11.57 13.08 -16.20
CA VAL A 17 -11.14 11.70 -16.48
C VAL A 17 -9.61 11.58 -16.46
N THR A 18 -8.91 12.54 -17.07
CA THR A 18 -7.43 12.59 -17.06
C THR A 18 -6.88 12.77 -15.65
N ALA A 19 -7.46 13.66 -14.84
CA ALA A 19 -7.01 13.88 -13.46
C ALA A 19 -7.22 12.63 -12.59
N ILE A 20 -8.36 11.94 -12.73
CA ILE A 20 -8.64 10.68 -12.02
C ILE A 20 -7.63 9.60 -12.44
N ALA A 21 -7.35 9.47 -13.74
CA ALA A 21 -6.37 8.50 -14.23
C ALA A 21 -4.95 8.77 -13.71
N LEU A 22 -4.55 10.05 -13.60
CA LEU A 22 -3.27 10.45 -13.02
C LEU A 22 -3.24 10.25 -11.50
N ALA A 23 -4.33 10.53 -10.79
CA ALA A 23 -4.44 10.29 -9.35
C ALA A 23 -4.31 8.80 -9.03
N ALA A 24 -4.97 7.93 -9.82
CA ALA A 24 -4.85 6.49 -9.70
C ALA A 24 -3.41 6.02 -9.98
N LEU A 25 -2.73 6.56 -11.00
CA LEU A 25 -1.32 6.26 -11.27
C LEU A 25 -0.41 6.68 -10.10
N LEU A 26 -0.58 7.91 -9.57
CA LEU A 26 0.22 8.43 -8.47
C LEU A 26 0.07 7.57 -7.22
N LEU A 27 -1.17 7.24 -6.86
CA LEU A 27 -1.47 6.36 -5.74
C LEU A 27 -0.83 4.98 -5.96
N ARG A 28 -1.06 4.37 -7.13
CA ARG A 28 -0.55 3.04 -7.49
C ARG A 28 0.97 2.93 -7.37
N VAL A 29 1.70 3.86 -7.97
CA VAL A 29 3.18 3.88 -7.94
C VAL A 29 3.69 4.13 -6.52
N SER A 30 3.03 5.00 -5.75
CA SER A 30 3.41 5.26 -4.35
C SER A 30 3.22 4.02 -3.48
N LEU A 31 2.06 3.35 -3.59
CA LEU A 31 1.77 2.10 -2.89
C LEU A 31 2.80 1.02 -3.24
N GLY A 32 3.08 0.84 -4.54
CA GLY A 32 4.05 -0.14 -4.99
C GLY A 32 5.48 0.16 -4.51
N GLY A 33 5.91 1.42 -4.57
CA GLY A 33 7.20 1.86 -4.06
C GLY A 33 7.37 1.62 -2.54
N LEU A 34 6.33 1.89 -1.75
CA LEU A 34 6.34 1.61 -0.31
C LEU A 34 6.45 0.11 -0.02
N PHE A 35 5.78 -0.75 -0.78
CA PHE A 35 5.93 -2.20 -0.67
C PHE A 35 7.36 -2.65 -0.99
N LEU A 36 7.98 -2.10 -2.03
CA LEU A 36 9.37 -2.40 -2.36
C LEU A 36 10.36 -1.89 -1.29
N ALA A 37 10.09 -0.74 -0.67
CA ALA A 37 10.88 -0.28 0.46
C ALA A 37 10.79 -1.23 1.66
N HIS A 38 9.61 -1.78 1.95
CA HIS A 38 9.42 -2.77 3.03
C HIS A 38 10.05 -4.12 2.69
N ALA A 39 9.99 -4.54 1.43
CA ALA A 39 10.70 -5.73 0.95
C ALA A 39 12.22 -5.54 1.06
N TYR A 40 12.74 -4.36 0.70
CA TYR A 40 14.16 -4.02 0.84
C TYR A 40 14.66 -4.17 2.28
N LEU A 41 13.90 -3.66 3.27
CA LEU A 41 14.23 -3.86 4.68
C LEU A 41 14.35 -5.36 5.02
N LYS A 42 13.43 -6.19 4.52
CA LYS A 42 13.43 -7.63 4.80
C LYS A 42 14.52 -8.40 4.04
N TYR A 43 14.96 -7.95 2.88
CA TYR A 43 16.07 -8.59 2.18
C TYR A 43 17.44 -8.20 2.75
N PHE A 44 17.65 -6.91 3.03
CA PHE A 44 18.99 -6.37 3.20
C PHE A 44 19.29 -5.85 4.61
N ILE A 45 18.27 -5.42 5.36
CA ILE A 45 18.48 -4.85 6.71
C ILE A 45 18.20 -5.90 7.78
N PHE A 46 16.98 -6.45 7.81
CA PHE A 46 16.62 -7.53 8.72
C PHE A 46 17.15 -8.88 8.24
N THR A 47 17.34 -9.04 6.93
CA THR A 47 17.50 -10.33 6.22
C THR A 47 16.27 -11.23 6.32
N PRO A 48 16.05 -12.16 5.39
CA PRO A 48 14.89 -13.05 5.43
C PRO A 48 14.83 -13.89 6.73
N LYS A 49 16.00 -14.29 7.27
CA LYS A 49 16.09 -15.01 8.54
C LYS A 49 15.69 -14.13 9.73
N GLY A 50 16.11 -12.85 9.75
CA GLY A 50 15.70 -11.92 10.80
C GLY A 50 14.22 -11.58 10.74
N ALA A 51 13.66 -11.41 9.53
CA ALA A 51 12.22 -11.26 9.35
C ALA A 51 11.44 -12.48 9.85
N ALA A 52 11.91 -13.70 9.58
CA ALA A 52 11.30 -14.92 10.12
C ALA A 52 11.35 -14.96 11.65
N GLY A 53 12.45 -14.49 12.26
CA GLY A 53 12.56 -14.34 13.72
C GLY A 53 11.58 -13.32 14.28
N PHE A 54 11.38 -12.19 13.61
CA PHE A 54 10.39 -11.17 13.99
C PHE A 54 8.96 -11.71 13.92
N PHE A 55 8.60 -12.45 12.88
CA PHE A 55 7.28 -13.09 12.80
C PHE A 55 7.07 -14.08 13.96
N ALA A 56 8.10 -14.87 14.28
CA ALA A 56 8.05 -15.78 15.43
C ALA A 56 7.86 -15.05 16.77
N SER A 57 8.47 -13.87 16.97
CA SER A 57 8.27 -13.07 18.19
C SER A 57 6.85 -12.51 18.30
N LEU A 58 6.11 -12.41 17.20
CA LEU A 58 4.68 -12.05 17.19
C LEU A 58 3.75 -13.24 17.43
N GLY A 59 4.28 -14.46 17.60
CA GLY A 59 3.50 -15.69 17.70
C GLY A 59 3.01 -16.23 16.35
N VAL A 60 3.54 -15.72 15.24
CA VAL A 60 3.24 -16.20 13.88
C VAL A 60 4.35 -17.15 13.43
N PRO A 61 4.05 -18.27 12.76
CA PRO A 61 5.10 -19.14 12.23
C PRO A 61 6.07 -18.37 11.32
N GLY A 62 7.38 -18.44 11.61
CA GLY A 62 8.38 -17.60 10.93
C GLY A 62 8.43 -17.76 9.41
N TRP A 63 7.94 -18.88 8.87
CA TRP A 63 7.87 -19.07 7.42
C TRP A 63 6.91 -18.11 6.71
N PHE A 64 5.94 -17.52 7.42
CA PHE A 64 5.08 -16.47 6.87
C PHE A 64 5.86 -15.24 6.41
N ALA A 65 7.04 -14.96 7.01
CA ALA A 65 7.88 -13.86 6.57
C ALA A 65 8.30 -13.99 5.10
N TYR A 66 8.54 -15.20 4.60
CA TYR A 66 8.91 -15.42 3.20
C TYR A 66 7.72 -15.18 2.25
N LEU A 67 6.51 -15.55 2.67
CA LEU A 67 5.30 -15.22 1.92
C LEU A 67 5.07 -13.71 1.88
N THR A 68 5.25 -13.02 3.01
CA THR A 68 5.15 -11.55 3.05
C THR A 68 6.20 -10.91 2.15
N ILE A 69 7.46 -11.34 2.21
CA ILE A 69 8.53 -10.83 1.32
C ILE A 69 8.15 -11.00 -0.16
N ALA A 70 7.67 -12.19 -0.54
CA ALA A 70 7.25 -12.46 -1.92
C ALA A 70 6.06 -11.57 -2.33
N ALA A 71 5.05 -11.43 -1.46
CA ALA A 71 3.88 -10.60 -1.69
C ALA A 71 4.26 -9.11 -1.86
N GLU A 72 5.08 -8.57 -0.96
CA GLU A 72 5.53 -7.17 -1.02
C GLU A 72 6.39 -6.92 -2.28
N THR A 73 7.26 -7.86 -2.65
CA THR A 73 8.12 -7.72 -3.84
C THR A 73 7.30 -7.78 -5.12
N LEU A 74 6.56 -8.87 -5.32
CA LEU A 74 5.81 -9.11 -6.56
C LEU A 74 4.64 -8.14 -6.68
N GLY A 75 3.94 -7.90 -5.58
CA GLY A 75 2.84 -6.94 -5.53
C GLY A 75 3.32 -5.51 -5.73
N GLY A 76 4.46 -5.13 -5.13
CA GLY A 76 5.05 -3.80 -5.34
C GLY A 76 5.42 -3.54 -6.81
N ILE A 77 6.08 -4.50 -7.46
CA ILE A 77 6.40 -4.43 -8.89
C ILE A 77 5.12 -4.37 -9.72
N ALA A 78 4.17 -5.28 -9.48
CA ALA A 78 2.92 -5.36 -10.23
C ALA A 78 2.08 -4.08 -10.11
N LEU A 79 2.03 -3.45 -8.94
CA LEU A 79 1.41 -2.13 -8.79
C LEU A 79 2.15 -1.09 -9.62
N ILE A 80 3.47 -0.96 -9.51
CA ILE A 80 4.21 0.09 -10.25
C ILE A 80 3.94 0.01 -11.76
N VAL A 81 4.05 -1.18 -12.35
CA VAL A 81 3.82 -1.39 -13.78
C VAL A 81 2.33 -1.39 -14.15
N GLY A 82 1.42 -1.42 -13.18
CA GLY A 82 -0.02 -1.46 -13.40
C GLY A 82 -0.49 -2.77 -14.02
N PHE A 83 -0.02 -3.90 -13.48
CA PHE A 83 -0.49 -5.23 -13.85
C PHE A 83 -1.53 -5.72 -12.85
N GLN A 84 -2.75 -5.99 -13.34
CA GLN A 84 -3.91 -6.45 -12.57
C GLN A 84 -4.14 -5.62 -11.30
N THR A 85 -4.07 -4.29 -11.41
CA THR A 85 -3.92 -3.35 -10.30
C THR A 85 -4.92 -3.58 -9.18
N SER A 86 -6.22 -3.66 -9.49
CA SER A 86 -7.26 -3.86 -8.46
C SER A 86 -7.15 -5.21 -7.76
N LEU A 87 -6.83 -6.28 -8.49
CA LEU A 87 -6.64 -7.60 -7.89
C LEU A 87 -5.40 -7.63 -7.00
N VAL A 88 -4.28 -7.08 -7.47
CA VAL A 88 -3.03 -7.01 -6.70
C VAL A 88 -3.21 -6.16 -5.45
N ALA A 89 -3.85 -5.00 -5.56
CA ALA A 89 -4.14 -4.14 -4.41
C ALA A 89 -5.00 -4.86 -3.37
N LEU A 90 -6.03 -5.60 -3.81
CA LEU A 90 -6.89 -6.39 -2.93
C LEU A 90 -6.11 -7.50 -2.21
N LEU A 91 -5.22 -8.21 -2.92
CA LEU A 91 -4.42 -9.29 -2.36
C LEU A 91 -3.33 -8.81 -1.39
N LEU A 92 -2.93 -7.53 -1.47
CA LEU A 92 -1.97 -6.93 -0.55
C LEU A 92 -2.60 -6.48 0.78
N ILE A 93 -3.91 -6.23 0.83
CA ILE A 93 -4.63 -5.80 2.05
C ILE A 93 -4.37 -6.72 3.26
N PRO A 94 -4.43 -8.07 3.15
CA PRO A 94 -4.14 -8.96 4.27
C PRO A 94 -2.76 -8.76 4.89
N THR A 95 -1.74 -8.39 4.10
CA THR A 95 -0.39 -8.15 4.64
C THR A 95 -0.35 -6.92 5.54
N LEU A 96 -1.03 -5.83 5.15
CA LEU A 96 -1.10 -4.61 5.95
C LEU A 96 -2.03 -4.76 7.16
N LEU A 97 -3.14 -5.50 7.04
CA LEU A 97 -3.97 -5.85 8.19
C LEU A 97 -3.18 -6.68 9.21
N GLY A 98 -2.37 -7.63 8.74
CA GLY A 98 -1.46 -8.39 9.58
C GLY A 98 -0.46 -7.49 10.31
N ALA A 99 0.15 -6.53 9.61
CA ALA A 99 1.04 -5.54 10.23
C ALA A 99 0.31 -4.68 11.27
N THR A 100 -0.86 -4.11 10.93
CA THR A 100 -1.69 -3.30 11.83
C THR A 100 -2.02 -4.07 13.11
N ILE A 101 -2.55 -5.29 12.99
CA ILE A 101 -3.11 -6.05 14.12
C ILE A 101 -2.01 -6.71 14.94
N LEU A 102 -1.05 -7.36 14.29
CA LEU A 102 -0.08 -8.23 14.96
C LEU A 102 1.18 -7.47 15.38
N ALA A 103 1.69 -6.57 14.54
CA ALA A 103 2.95 -5.88 14.79
C ALA A 103 2.78 -4.53 15.52
N HIS A 104 1.70 -3.79 15.25
CA HIS A 104 1.59 -2.39 15.70
C HIS A 104 0.43 -2.08 16.65
N ALA A 105 -0.63 -2.91 16.74
CA ALA A 105 -1.81 -2.59 17.55
C ALA A 105 -1.50 -2.32 19.02
N LYS A 106 -0.57 -3.09 19.60
CA LYS A 106 -0.13 -2.95 21.00
C LYS A 106 0.72 -1.70 21.26
N ASN A 107 1.30 -1.12 20.20
CA ASN A 107 2.16 0.05 20.30
C ASN A 107 1.35 1.36 20.38
N GLY A 108 0.03 1.33 20.18
CA GLY A 108 -0.82 2.52 20.15
C GLY A 108 -0.94 3.15 18.76
N PHE A 109 -1.62 4.30 18.66
CA PHE A 109 -1.98 4.92 17.37
C PHE A 109 -0.76 5.52 16.65
N TRP A 110 0.00 6.36 17.35
CA TRP A 110 0.99 7.28 16.76
C TRP A 110 2.23 6.62 16.19
N PHE A 111 2.66 7.06 15.00
CA PHE A 111 3.89 6.61 14.33
C PHE A 111 5.16 6.88 15.16
N THR A 112 5.10 7.84 16.09
CA THR A 112 6.20 8.19 17.01
C THR A 112 6.32 7.28 18.22
N ASN A 113 5.37 6.37 18.44
CA ASN A 113 5.46 5.40 19.53
C ASN A 113 6.64 4.44 19.31
N GLU A 114 7.15 3.85 20.38
CA GLU A 114 8.20 2.84 20.29
C GLU A 114 7.76 1.69 19.37
N ASN A 115 8.62 1.32 18.41
CA ASN A 115 8.34 0.36 17.33
C ASN A 115 7.22 0.77 16.35
N GLY A 116 6.78 2.03 16.39
CA GLY A 116 5.77 2.61 15.51
C GLY A 116 4.34 2.18 15.84
N GLY A 117 3.40 3.12 15.79
CA GLY A 117 1.98 2.86 15.99
C GLY A 117 1.24 2.32 14.76
N TRP A 118 -0.02 1.94 14.96
CA TRP A 118 -0.82 1.23 13.96
C TRP A 118 -1.45 2.14 12.88
N GLU A 119 -1.44 3.46 13.06
CA GLU A 119 -2.11 4.41 12.17
C GLU A 119 -1.62 4.33 10.72
N TYR A 120 -0.30 4.14 10.53
CA TYR A 120 0.32 4.12 9.21
C TYR A 120 -0.08 2.89 8.39
N PRO A 121 0.09 1.63 8.87
CA PRO A 121 -0.37 0.46 8.11
C PRO A 121 -1.89 0.41 7.95
N ALA A 122 -2.66 0.97 8.90
CA ALA A 122 -4.11 1.07 8.76
C ALA A 122 -4.52 2.07 7.64
N PHE A 123 -3.90 3.24 7.60
CA PHE A 123 -4.11 4.21 6.53
C PHE A 123 -3.70 3.64 5.16
N TRP A 124 -2.56 2.95 5.10
CA TRP A 124 -2.10 2.32 3.88
C TRP A 124 -3.08 1.19 3.42
N THR A 125 -3.69 0.46 4.34
CA THR A 125 -4.78 -0.48 4.01
C THR A 125 -5.96 0.21 3.33
N ILE A 126 -6.39 1.36 3.85
CA ILE A 126 -7.47 2.15 3.24
C ILE A 126 -7.04 2.63 1.84
N ALA A 127 -5.80 3.10 1.70
CA ALA A 127 -5.26 3.55 0.42
C ALA A 127 -5.22 2.43 -0.63
N LEU A 128 -4.91 1.18 -0.24
CA LEU A 128 -5.07 0.01 -1.12
C LEU A 128 -6.52 -0.20 -1.53
N PHE A 129 -7.46 -0.10 -0.59
CA PHE A 129 -8.88 -0.24 -0.92
C PHE A 129 -9.36 0.86 -1.89
N VAL A 130 -8.88 2.09 -1.72
CA VAL A 130 -9.12 3.17 -2.69
C VAL A 130 -8.54 2.81 -4.05
N GLN A 131 -7.33 2.26 -4.13
CA GLN A 131 -6.74 1.80 -5.39
C GLN A 131 -7.57 0.69 -6.06
N VAL A 132 -8.12 -0.25 -5.28
CA VAL A 132 -9.02 -1.29 -5.80
C VAL A 132 -10.20 -0.65 -6.54
N LEU A 133 -10.82 0.36 -5.93
CA LEU A 133 -11.99 1.06 -6.47
C LEU A 133 -11.64 1.98 -7.66
N LEU A 134 -10.48 2.64 -7.64
CA LEU A 134 -10.03 3.52 -8.72
C LEU A 134 -9.60 2.76 -9.98
N GLY A 135 -9.17 1.50 -9.85
CA GLY A 135 -8.64 0.73 -10.95
C GLY A 135 -7.19 1.09 -11.30
N SER A 136 -6.76 0.77 -12.53
CA SER A 136 -5.34 0.85 -12.90
C SER A 136 -4.84 2.26 -13.21
N GLY A 137 -5.70 3.17 -13.68
CA GLY A 137 -5.32 4.54 -14.01
C GLY A 137 -4.43 4.64 -15.26
N ALA A 138 -3.75 5.78 -15.40
CA ALA A 138 -2.87 6.04 -16.54
C ALA A 138 -1.65 5.08 -16.57
N LEU A 139 -1.11 4.84 -17.76
CA LEU A 139 0.15 4.10 -18.00
C LEU A 139 0.19 2.68 -17.38
N ALA A 140 -0.96 2.04 -17.21
CA ALA A 140 -1.05 0.67 -16.73
C ALA A 140 -0.79 -0.33 -17.87
N LEU A 141 -0.14 -1.46 -17.57
CA LEU A 141 0.01 -2.56 -18.52
C LEU A 141 -1.30 -3.32 -18.77
N THR A 142 -2.20 -3.35 -17.78
CA THR A 142 -3.54 -3.92 -17.93
C THR A 142 -4.60 -2.92 -17.49
N ALA A 143 -5.82 -3.09 -18.01
CA ALA A 143 -6.99 -2.32 -17.58
C ALA A 143 -7.24 -2.50 -16.08
#